data_AF-A0A8H5Z8A3-F1
#
_entry.id   AF-A0A8H5Z8A3-F1
#
_cell.length_a   1.000
_cell.length_b   1.000
_cell.length_c   1.000
_cell.angle_alpha   90.00
_cell.angle_beta   90.00
_cell.angle_gamma   90.00
#
_symmetry.space_group_name_H-M   'P 1'
#
loop_
_entity.id
_entity.type
_entity.pdbx_description
1 polymer ?
#
loop_
_entity_poly.entity_id
_entity_poly.type
_entity_poly.pdbx_seq_one_letter_code
_entity_poly.pdbx_strand_id
1 'polypeptide(L)'
;MMGLHHFPHVANTNGQVDACVIEQRWKNTFLWLCENSEAESDDGSFIFPLLMHPDSSGLAHAMTMADRFIGWLRSLGGSVEPHTYESIAHDVLRKKGVNNDNISK
;
A
#
# COMPACT_ATOMS: atom_id res chain seq x y z
N MET A 1 8.24 4.62 9.60
CA MET A 1 7.68 5.74 10.38
C MET A 1 6.46 5.23 11.14
N MET A 2 6.54 5.07 12.45
CA MET A 2 5.46 4.50 13.29
C MET A 2 4.46 5.61 13.68
N GLY A 3 3.68 6.10 12.71
CA GLY A 3 2.77 7.24 12.91
C GLY A 3 1.66 7.03 13.95
N LEU A 4 1.39 5.78 14.33
CA LEU A 4 0.31 5.38 15.22
C LEU A 4 0.79 5.00 16.64
N HIS A 5 2.11 4.96 16.90
CA HIS A 5 2.66 4.54 18.19
C HIS A 5 3.32 5.69 18.94
N HIS A 6 2.97 5.82 20.21
CA HIS A 6 3.58 6.81 21.09
C HIS A 6 4.63 6.20 22.03
N PHE A 7 5.90 6.52 21.81
CA PHE A 7 7.03 6.21 22.68
C PHE A 7 7.57 7.49 23.35
N PRO A 8 7.42 7.65 24.68
CA PRO A 8 7.78 8.89 25.38
C PRO A 8 9.29 9.18 25.39
N HIS A 9 10.12 8.16 25.14
CA HIS A 9 11.58 8.26 25.17
C HIS A 9 12.20 8.55 23.78
N VAL A 10 11.39 8.73 22.73
CA VAL A 10 11.87 8.96 21.37
C VAL A 10 11.31 10.29 20.84
N ALA A 11 12.19 11.19 20.39
CA ALA A 11 11.85 12.56 20.04
C ALA A 11 11.00 12.72 18.76
N ASN A 12 11.03 11.76 17.83
CA ASN A 12 10.28 11.80 16.57
C ASN A 12 9.00 10.95 16.60
N THR A 13 8.50 10.68 17.80
CA THR A 13 7.26 9.94 18.02
C THR A 13 6.06 10.82 17.68
N ASN A 14 5.26 10.37 16.71
CA ASN A 14 4.06 11.08 16.26
C ASN A 14 2.75 10.41 16.69
N GLY A 15 2.79 9.36 17.52
CA GLY A 15 1.72 8.36 17.78
C GLY A 15 0.30 8.78 18.18
N GLN A 16 -0.09 10.03 17.99
CA GLN A 16 -1.42 10.58 18.23
C GLN A 16 -2.07 11.11 16.94
N VAL A 17 -1.57 10.72 15.76
CA VAL A 17 -2.23 11.06 14.49
C VAL A 17 -3.53 10.27 14.36
N ASP A 18 -4.64 10.97 14.10
CA ASP A 18 -5.94 10.36 13.85
C ASP A 18 -5.88 9.45 12.61
N ALA A 19 -6.39 8.22 12.75
CA ALA A 19 -6.47 7.24 11.67
C ALA A 19 -7.25 7.78 10.45
N CYS A 20 -8.24 8.65 10.64
CA CYS A 20 -8.99 9.25 9.53
C CYS A 20 -8.12 10.14 8.64
N VAL A 21 -7.12 10.82 9.21
CA VAL A 21 -6.17 11.64 8.45
C VAL A 21 -5.27 10.76 7.59
N ILE A 22 -4.82 9.63 8.14
CA ILE A 22 -4.00 8.64 7.42
C ILE A 22 -4.81 8.01 6.29
N GLU A 23 -6.05 7.62 6.56
CA GLU A 23 -6.97 7.08 5.55
C GLU A 23 -7.17 8.05 4.39
N GLN A 24 -7.45 9.32 4.69
CA GLN A 24 -7.65 10.33 3.65
C GLN A 24 -6.39 10.53 2.83
N ARG A 25 -5.21 10.49 3.47
CA ARG A 25 -3.94 10.55 2.77
C ARG A 25 -3.77 9.37 1.81
N TRP A 26 -4.08 8.16 2.24
CA TRP A 26 -4.02 6.97 1.37
C TRP A 26 -4.96 7.10 0.18
N LYS A 27 -6.21 7.55 0.39
CA LYS A 27 -7.17 7.80 -0.68
C LYS A 27 -6.67 8.85 -1.67
N ASN A 28 -6.12 9.96 -1.17
CA ASN A 28 -5.61 11.03 -2.02
C ASN A 28 -4.42 10.56 -2.86
N THR A 29 -3.48 9.81 -2.27
CA THR A 29 -2.35 9.23 -3.02
C THR A 29 -2.84 8.25 -4.07
N PHE A 30 -3.81 7.40 -3.74
CA PHE A 30 -4.39 6.44 -4.68
C PHE A 30 -5.07 7.13 -5.87
N LEU A 31 -5.91 8.14 -5.61
CA LEU A 31 -6.58 8.91 -6.67
C LEU A 31 -5.58 9.64 -7.56
N TRP A 32 -4.55 10.24 -6.96
CA TRP A 32 -3.48 10.86 -7.73
C TRP A 32 -2.80 9.87 -8.67
N LEU A 33 -2.51 8.64 -8.20
CA LEU A 33 -1.95 7.58 -9.04
C LEU A 33 -2.91 7.14 -10.15
N CYS A 34 -4.22 7.07 -9.89
CA CYS A 34 -5.21 6.80 -10.93
C CYS A 34 -5.23 7.88 -12.02
N GLU A 35 -5.09 9.14 -11.66
CA GLU A 35 -5.09 10.27 -12.59
C GLU A 35 -3.77 10.40 -13.38
N ASN A 36 -2.66 9.89 -12.83
CA ASN A 36 -1.31 10.05 -13.39
C ASN A 36 -0.67 8.70 -13.76
N SER A 37 -1.47 7.65 -13.97
CA SER A 37 -0.94 6.29 -14.15
C SER A 37 -0.09 6.12 -15.41
N GLU A 38 -0.30 6.94 -16.43
CA GLU A 38 0.52 7.00 -17.65
C GLU A 38 1.99 7.39 -17.38
N ALA A 39 2.28 8.04 -16.25
CA ALA A 39 3.64 8.37 -15.84
C ALA A 39 4.40 7.18 -15.23
N GLU A 40 3.67 6.17 -14.74
CA GLU A 40 4.23 5.01 -14.04
C GLU A 40 4.44 3.81 -14.97
N SER A 41 3.60 3.63 -15.98
CA SER A 41 3.73 2.53 -16.94
C SER A 41 3.07 2.83 -18.29
N ASP A 42 3.60 2.21 -19.34
CA ASP A 42 3.06 2.31 -20.71
C ASP A 42 1.63 1.75 -20.83
N ASP A 43 1.22 0.83 -19.94
CA ASP A 43 -0.12 0.24 -19.91
C ASP A 43 -1.08 1.00 -18.96
N GLY A 44 -0.64 2.11 -18.34
CA GLY A 44 -1.44 2.90 -17.42
C GLY A 44 -1.80 2.17 -16.12
N SER A 45 -1.09 1.09 -15.80
CA SER A 45 -1.22 0.32 -14.56
C SER A 45 -0.24 0.81 -13.49
N PHE A 46 -0.58 0.65 -12.21
CA PHE A 46 0.33 1.00 -11.12
C PHE A 46 0.15 0.05 -9.94
N ILE A 47 1.16 -0.02 -9.08
CA ILE A 47 1.16 -0.83 -7.87
C ILE A 47 1.05 0.08 -6.66
N PHE A 48 0.06 -0.17 -5.79
CA PHE A 48 -0.11 0.57 -4.55
C PHE A 48 0.25 -0.32 -3.33
N PRO A 49 1.48 -0.22 -2.79
CA PRO A 49 1.90 -1.04 -1.66
C PRO A 49 1.30 -0.54 -0.35
N LEU A 50 0.60 -1.43 0.36
CA LEU A 50 0.16 -1.20 1.73
C LEU A 50 1.14 -1.88 2.70
N LEU A 51 1.94 -1.07 3.39
CA LEU A 51 2.84 -1.55 4.45
C LEU A 51 2.17 -1.38 5.81
N MET A 52 1.95 -2.48 6.51
CA MET A 52 1.35 -2.51 7.84
C MET A 52 2.23 -3.30 8.81
N HIS A 53 2.35 -2.82 10.04
CA HIS A 53 3.07 -3.51 11.11
C HIS A 53 2.07 -4.01 12.15
N PRO A 54 2.10 -5.30 12.57
CA PRO A 54 1.10 -5.88 13.47
C PRO A 54 0.93 -5.05 14.74
N ASP A 55 2.01 -4.54 15.32
CA ASP A 55 1.92 -3.74 16.54
C ASP A 55 1.07 -2.48 16.36
N SER A 56 1.08 -1.85 15.17
CA SER A 56 0.32 -0.62 14.87
C SER A 56 -1.02 -0.87 14.18
N SER A 57 -1.08 -1.80 13.23
CA SER A 57 -2.32 -2.14 12.52
C SER A 57 -3.25 -3.04 13.34
N GLY A 58 -2.73 -3.71 14.38
CA GLY A 58 -3.53 -4.51 15.31
C GLY A 58 -4.35 -3.67 16.29
N LEU A 59 -4.12 -2.36 16.38
CA LEU A 59 -4.92 -1.46 17.19
C LEU A 59 -6.30 -1.26 16.54
N ALA A 60 -7.38 -1.30 17.35
CA ALA A 60 -8.75 -1.30 16.85
C ALA A 60 -9.08 -0.15 15.88
N HIS A 61 -8.54 1.05 16.13
CA HIS A 61 -8.74 2.21 15.27
C HIS A 61 -8.02 2.09 13.92
N ALA A 62 -6.81 1.51 13.90
CA ALA A 62 -6.05 1.27 12.69
C ALA A 62 -6.64 0.11 11.86
N MET A 63 -7.15 -0.92 12.52
CA MET A 63 -7.83 -2.03 11.86
C MET A 63 -9.14 -1.57 11.20
N THR A 64 -9.95 -0.77 11.91
CA THR A 64 -11.16 -0.17 11.34
C THR A 64 -10.84 0.73 10.14
N MET A 65 -9.76 1.51 10.22
CA MET A 65 -9.27 2.34 9.12
C MET A 65 -8.90 1.51 7.89
N ALA A 66 -8.16 0.41 8.08
CA ALA A 66 -7.78 -0.49 7.00
C ALA A 66 -9.02 -1.15 6.34
N ASP A 67 -9.99 -1.58 7.15
CA ASP A 67 -11.25 -2.16 6.65
C ASP A 67 -12.04 -1.17 5.79
N ARG A 68 -12.21 0.07 6.26
CA ARG A 68 -12.86 1.15 5.47
C ARG A 68 -12.12 1.44 4.18
N PHE A 69 -10.79 1.48 4.21
CA PHE A 69 -9.97 1.75 3.03
C PHE A 69 -10.08 0.62 1.99
N ILE A 70 -10.00 -0.65 2.41
CA ILE A 70 -10.16 -1.81 1.52
C ILE A 70 -11.58 -1.85 0.96
N GLY A 71 -12.60 -1.58 1.78
CA GLY A 71 -13.98 -1.46 1.33
C GLY A 71 -14.15 -0.39 0.26
N TRP A 72 -13.50 0.76 0.44
CA TRP A 72 -13.47 1.83 -0.56
C TRP A 72 -12.78 1.40 -1.86
N LEU A 73 -11.60 0.75 -1.80
CA LEU A 73 -10.92 0.23 -2.99
C LEU A 73 -11.79 -0.76 -3.77
N ARG A 74 -12.48 -1.66 -3.08
CA ARG A 74 -13.40 -2.62 -3.70
C ARG A 74 -14.59 -1.93 -4.38
N SER A 75 -14.99 -0.76 -3.91
CA SER A 75 -16.08 0.01 -4.53
C SER A 75 -15.71 0.64 -5.87
N LEU A 76 -14.41 0.73 -6.21
CA LEU A 76 -13.93 1.31 -7.47
C LEU A 76 -14.11 0.39 -8.69
N GLY A 77 -14.74 -0.77 -8.53
CA GLY A 77 -15.33 -1.52 -9.65
C GLY A 77 -14.38 -2.38 -10.48
N GLY A 78 -13.72 -3.37 -9.86
CA GLY A 78 -12.91 -4.38 -10.57
C GLY A 78 -11.56 -3.90 -11.10
N SER A 79 -11.33 -2.57 -11.12
CA SER A 79 -10.06 -1.95 -11.51
C SER A 79 -8.92 -2.16 -10.51
N VAL A 80 -9.17 -2.80 -9.36
CA VAL A 80 -8.18 -3.02 -8.31
C VAL A 80 -8.09 -4.50 -8.00
N GLU A 81 -6.88 -5.03 -8.13
CA GLU A 81 -6.58 -6.43 -7.85
C GLU A 81 -5.63 -6.55 -6.65
N PRO A 82 -5.98 -7.34 -5.62
CA PRO A 82 -5.06 -7.64 -4.53
C PRO A 82 -4.01 -8.65 -5.00
N HIS A 83 -2.73 -8.30 -4.82
CA HIS A 83 -1.61 -9.16 -5.17
C HIS A 83 -0.62 -9.29 -4.01
N THR A 84 0.12 -10.39 -4.01
CA THR A 84 1.31 -10.53 -3.16
C THR A 84 2.52 -9.87 -3.84
N TYR A 85 3.51 -9.44 -3.05
CA TYR A 85 4.76 -8.92 -3.61
C TYR A 85 5.49 -9.93 -4.50
N GLU A 86 5.37 -11.23 -4.19
CA GLU A 86 5.92 -12.32 -5.02
C GLU A 86 5.26 -12.39 -6.39
N SER A 87 3.91 -12.37 -6.45
CA SER A 87 3.15 -12.36 -7.71
C SER A 87 3.58 -11.18 -8.59
N ILE A 88 3.65 -9.99 -8.00
CA ILE A 88 4.09 -8.76 -8.69
C ILE A 88 5.53 -8.92 -9.20
N ALA A 89 6.44 -9.47 -8.40
CA ALA A 89 7.83 -9.65 -8.80
C ALA A 89 7.95 -10.61 -10.00
N HIS A 90 7.21 -11.72 -9.99
CA HIS A 90 7.15 -12.64 -11.12
C HIS A 90 6.57 -12.00 -12.38
N ASP A 91 5.54 -11.17 -12.24
CA ASP A 91 4.94 -10.44 -13.36
C ASP A 91 5.91 -9.44 -13.97
N VAL A 92 6.66 -8.71 -13.15
CA VAL A 92 7.71 -7.79 -13.62
C VAL A 92 8.84 -8.53 -14.31
N LEU A 93 9.30 -9.66 -13.75
CA LEU A 93 10.34 -10.50 -14.37
C LEU A 93 9.88 -11.06 -15.72
N ARG A 94 8.63 -11.53 -15.79
CA ARG A 94 8.00 -12.02 -17.02
C ARG A 94 7.92 -10.92 -18.08
N LYS A 95 7.49 -9.71 -17.72
CA LYS A 95 7.46 -8.54 -18.63
C LYS A 95 8.86 -8.17 -19.13
N LYS A 96 9.90 -8.34 -18.30
CA LYS A 96 11.30 -8.06 -18.67
C LYS A 96 12.00 -9.18 -19.45
N GLY A 97 11.35 -10.33 -19.66
CA GLY A 97 11.93 -11.46 -20.39
C GLY A 97 13.08 -12.16 -19.67
N VAL A 98 13.18 -12.04 -18.34
CA VAL A 98 14.21 -12.71 -17.54
C VAL A 98 13.74 -14.12 -17.17
N ASN A 99 14.41 -15.16 -17.70
CA ASN A 99 14.14 -16.55 -17.35
C ASN A 99 14.65 -16.90 -15.94
N ASN A 100 13.85 -17.67 -15.20
CA ASN A 100 14.07 -18.07 -13.80
C ASN A 100 15.31 -18.97 -13.56
N ASP A 101 16.07 -19.33 -14.60
CA ASP A 101 17.21 -20.24 -14.50
C ASP A 101 18.44 -19.63 -13.80
N ASN A 102 18.44 -18.31 -13.55
CA ASN A 102 19.56 -17.57 -12.96
C ASN A 102 19.41 -17.22 -11.47
N ILE A 103 18.33 -17.64 -10.80
CA ILE A 103 18.03 -17.21 -9.41
C ILE A 103 18.48 -18.25 -8.36
N SER A 104 18.90 -19.44 -8.78
CA SER A 104 19.48 -20.47 -7.87
C SER A 104 21.00 -20.51 -7.94
N LYS A 105 21.70 -19.52 -7.36
CA LYS A 105 23.07 -19.66 -6.87
C LYS A 105 23.29 -18.80 -5.64
#